data_AF-A0ABD0J6M6-F1
#
_entry.id   AF-A0ABD0J6M6-F1
#
_cell.length_a   1.000
_cell.length_b   1.000
_cell.length_c   1.000
_cell.angle_alpha   90.00
_cell.angle_beta   90.00
_cell.angle_gamma   90.00
#
_symmetry.space_group_name_H-M   'P 1'
#
loop_
_entity.id
_entity.type
_entity.pdbx_description
1 polymer ?
#
loop_
_entity_poly.entity_id
_entity_poly.type
_entity_poly.pdbx_seq_one_letter_code
_entity_poly.pdbx_strand_id
1 'polypeptide(L)'
;PKPKYDPDIKNPCWWANYTNDLSQWMHRRRNRNDLLRPRVNGSRVLKCLPYAHIICCSKSGTTDLFVRLSVHPDYVKTGYKGKEHLYWSWHKYGLNYKGRKKRTSPIAGYVNSFNPVADRLLMSKDSRSRLITVDASPPDMWDFRGWIWLPQNRNLSEPQVLTPHIMQHLYRDPKFLVLMRDPVERVYTAYLFHRMGNNSFDFHQDVMKSIALFNRCLTTRPSRRQCYFDTNLLGEMKVEIPFMCYAVYIKKWLDVFPRKHFMFMKTERYSQETESHLFKIFDFLNMSRPSSALFQQMLAFPKSYHTKVKDKAGPMLPETRAVLRKYAESCNQELADLLHDDAYLWKDELPPRSEGSQMVHNVISGHKSSANLPLASS
;
A
#
# COMPACT_ATOMS: atom_id res chain seq x y z
N PRO A 1 2.36 -27.78 0.78
CA PRO A 1 2.69 -28.08 2.19
C PRO A 1 3.10 -26.79 2.89
N LYS A 2 2.61 -26.55 4.11
CA LYS A 2 2.95 -25.36 4.89
C LYS A 2 4.42 -25.44 5.34
N PRO A 3 5.23 -24.38 5.19
CA PRO A 3 6.62 -24.41 5.66
C PRO A 3 6.72 -24.60 7.17
N LYS A 4 7.71 -25.36 7.63
CA LYS A 4 8.08 -25.45 9.06
C LYS A 4 9.05 -24.31 9.37
N TYR A 5 8.51 -23.22 9.91
CA TYR A 5 9.29 -22.02 10.23
C TYR A 5 10.28 -22.25 11.37
N ASP A 6 11.43 -21.59 11.27
CA ASP A 6 12.47 -21.52 12.31
C ASP A 6 12.02 -20.51 13.38
N PRO A 7 11.78 -20.95 14.63
CA PRO A 7 11.23 -20.08 15.68
C PRO A 7 12.21 -19.01 16.16
N ASP A 8 13.51 -19.18 15.91
CA ASP A 8 14.55 -18.25 16.36
C ASP A 8 14.75 -17.07 15.40
N ILE A 9 14.03 -17.07 14.28
CA ILE A 9 14.12 -16.04 13.25
C ILE A 9 12.80 -15.26 13.22
N LYS A 10 12.91 -13.94 13.42
CA LYS A 10 11.75 -13.04 13.44
C LYS A 10 11.03 -13.00 12.09
N ASN A 11 11.75 -12.97 10.98
CA ASN A 11 11.14 -13.13 9.66
C ASN A 11 10.64 -14.58 9.50
N PRO A 12 9.50 -14.81 8.82
CA PRO A 12 9.00 -16.15 8.55
C PRO A 12 9.94 -16.89 7.58
N CYS A 13 10.95 -17.57 8.15
CA CYS A 13 11.97 -18.28 7.42
C CYS A 13 11.97 -19.78 7.73
N TRP A 14 12.37 -20.60 6.76
CA TRP A 14 12.47 -22.05 6.92
C TRP A 14 13.65 -22.60 6.11
N TRP A 15 14.13 -23.75 6.53
CA TRP A 15 15.21 -24.45 5.86
C TRP A 15 14.69 -25.43 4.83
N ALA A 16 15.07 -25.24 3.56
CA ALA A 16 14.77 -26.14 2.45
C ALA A 16 16.04 -26.83 1.94
N ASN A 17 15.90 -28.00 1.32
CA ASN A 17 17.01 -28.63 0.62
C ASN A 17 17.36 -27.80 -0.62
N TYR A 18 18.65 -27.61 -0.87
CA TYR A 18 19.12 -26.92 -2.06
C TYR A 18 18.96 -27.82 -3.28
N THR A 19 18.20 -27.38 -4.26
CA THR A 19 18.12 -28.00 -5.58
C THR A 19 18.71 -27.05 -6.61
N ASN A 20 19.68 -27.51 -7.40
CA ASN A 20 20.36 -26.70 -8.43
C ASN A 20 19.51 -26.48 -9.71
N ASP A 21 18.18 -26.60 -9.60
CA ASP A 21 17.25 -26.48 -10.71
C ASP A 21 17.12 -25.00 -11.13
N LEU A 22 17.79 -24.65 -12.24
CA LEU A 22 17.81 -23.32 -12.84
C LEU A 22 16.41 -22.79 -13.21
N SER A 23 15.40 -23.66 -13.37
CA SER A 23 14.04 -23.26 -13.71
C SER A 23 13.34 -22.47 -12.59
N GLN A 24 13.72 -22.72 -11.32
CA GLN A 24 13.20 -22.00 -10.15
C GLN A 24 13.70 -20.55 -10.06
N TRP A 25 14.71 -20.19 -10.87
CA TRP A 25 15.41 -18.90 -10.84
C TRP A 25 15.08 -18.03 -12.06
N MET A 26 14.38 -18.56 -13.06
CA MET A 26 14.39 -18.04 -14.43
C MET A 26 13.37 -16.91 -14.75
N HIS A 27 13.00 -16.04 -13.81
CA HIS A 27 12.03 -14.97 -14.08
C HIS A 27 12.45 -13.55 -13.66
N ARG A 28 13.48 -13.00 -14.34
CA ARG A 28 13.44 -11.72 -15.11
C ARG A 28 14.85 -11.32 -15.58
N ARG A 29 14.98 -11.20 -16.91
CA ARG A 29 15.88 -10.31 -17.69
C ARG A 29 17.35 -10.17 -17.23
N ARG A 30 18.26 -10.75 -18.03
CA ARG A 30 19.54 -10.18 -18.54
C ARG A 30 20.49 -9.40 -17.61
N ASN A 31 20.31 -9.42 -16.29
CA ASN A 31 21.35 -9.01 -15.35
C ASN A 31 21.84 -10.26 -14.63
N ARG A 32 23.11 -10.58 -14.86
CA ARG A 32 23.90 -11.60 -14.15
C ARG A 32 24.16 -11.18 -12.70
N ASN A 33 23.16 -10.69 -11.97
CA ASN A 33 23.36 -10.29 -10.59
C ASN A 33 23.22 -11.53 -9.71
N ASP A 34 24.33 -11.98 -9.16
CA ASP A 34 24.46 -13.02 -8.13
C ASP A 34 23.51 -12.83 -6.92
N LEU A 35 22.94 -11.63 -6.75
CA LEU A 35 22.09 -11.19 -5.63
C LEU A 35 20.77 -11.96 -5.45
N LEU A 36 20.36 -12.78 -6.43
CA LEU A 36 19.19 -13.67 -6.29
C LEU A 36 19.56 -15.11 -5.95
N ARG A 37 20.83 -15.50 -6.01
CA ARG A 37 21.25 -16.84 -5.59
C ARG A 37 21.29 -16.88 -4.06
N PRO A 38 20.69 -17.91 -3.43
CA PRO A 38 20.67 -18.03 -1.98
C PRO A 38 22.06 -18.47 -1.51
N ARG A 39 22.48 -18.01 -0.33
CA ARG A 39 23.60 -18.65 0.36
C ARG A 39 23.19 -20.06 0.78
N VAL A 40 24.05 -21.02 0.44
CA VAL A 40 23.88 -22.44 0.80
C VAL A 40 24.67 -22.71 2.10
N ASN A 41 24.05 -23.42 3.04
CA ASN A 41 24.67 -23.92 4.26
C ASN A 41 24.66 -25.45 4.21
N GLY A 42 25.80 -26.05 3.83
CA GLY A 42 25.88 -27.49 3.52
C GLY A 42 25.03 -27.83 2.29
N SER A 43 23.98 -28.64 2.47
CA SER A 43 23.01 -29.00 1.43
C SER A 43 21.67 -28.24 1.56
N ARG A 44 21.58 -27.25 2.45
CA ARG A 44 20.33 -26.54 2.76
C ARG A 44 20.42 -25.05 2.44
N VAL A 45 19.27 -24.45 2.17
CA VAL A 45 19.10 -23.01 1.98
C VAL A 45 18.04 -22.48 2.93
N LEU A 46 18.31 -21.30 3.50
CA LEU A 46 17.33 -20.56 4.26
C LEU A 46 16.44 -19.78 3.29
N LYS A 47 15.14 -20.01 3.35
CA LYS A 47 14.12 -19.28 2.59
C LYS A 47 13.33 -18.42 3.54
N CYS A 48 12.95 -17.22 3.09
CA CYS A 48 12.19 -16.28 3.90
C CYS A 48 11.00 -15.72 3.12
N LEU A 49 9.97 -15.34 3.87
CA LEU A 49 8.88 -14.50 3.43
C LEU A 49 8.97 -13.15 4.17
N PRO A 50 8.27 -12.10 3.69
CA PRO A 50 8.23 -10.82 4.38
C PRO A 50 7.61 -10.98 5.77
N TYR A 51 8.16 -10.28 6.75
CA TYR A 51 7.62 -10.25 8.11
C TYR A 51 6.30 -9.49 8.21
N ALA A 52 6.16 -8.41 7.44
CA ALA A 52 4.93 -7.64 7.38
C ALA A 52 4.58 -7.22 5.94
N HIS A 53 3.39 -6.69 5.75
CA HIS A 53 2.93 -6.16 4.48
C HIS A 53 2.31 -4.77 4.65
N ILE A 54 2.57 -3.86 3.71
CA ILE A 54 1.78 -2.63 3.53
C ILE A 54 0.84 -2.89 2.36
N ILE A 55 -0.36 -3.37 2.67
CA ILE A 55 -1.31 -3.90 1.67
C ILE A 55 -2.28 -2.84 1.15
N CYS A 56 -2.36 -1.67 1.79
CA CYS A 56 -3.26 -0.61 1.35
C CYS A 56 -2.80 0.78 1.81
N CYS A 57 -3.18 1.84 1.11
CA CYS A 57 -3.90 1.87 -0.17
C CYS A 57 -3.11 2.67 -1.21
N SER A 58 -3.27 2.32 -2.49
CA SER A 58 -2.71 3.15 -3.57
C SER A 58 -3.23 4.58 -3.40
N LYS A 59 -2.36 5.58 -3.58
CA LYS A 59 -2.66 7.01 -3.39
C LYS A 59 -3.04 7.45 -1.96
N SER A 60 -2.67 6.63 -0.98
CA SER A 60 -2.87 6.92 0.45
C SER A 60 -1.56 7.15 1.21
N GLY A 61 -0.47 7.48 0.51
CA GLY A 61 0.82 7.80 1.16
C GLY A 61 1.71 6.59 1.51
N THR A 62 1.41 5.39 1.01
CA THR A 62 2.22 4.18 1.30
C THR A 62 3.69 4.28 0.88
N THR A 63 4.01 5.08 -0.13
CA THR A 63 5.41 5.35 -0.52
C THR A 63 6.13 6.20 0.51
N ASP A 64 5.45 7.21 1.09
CA ASP A 64 6.03 8.05 2.15
C ASP A 64 6.31 7.20 3.40
N LEU A 65 5.32 6.43 3.84
CA LEU A 65 5.47 5.47 4.94
C LEU A 65 6.63 4.50 4.68
N PHE A 66 6.70 3.91 3.49
CA PHE A 66 7.80 3.02 3.12
C PHE A 66 9.16 3.72 3.22
N VAL A 67 9.33 4.91 2.63
CA VAL A 67 10.62 5.61 2.63
C VAL A 67 11.12 5.84 4.05
N ARG A 68 10.24 6.33 4.95
CA ARG A 68 10.57 6.54 6.36
C ARG A 68 10.95 5.25 7.06
N LEU A 69 10.15 4.18 6.94
CA LEU A 69 10.48 2.88 7.57
C LEU A 69 11.79 2.29 7.02
N SER A 70 12.07 2.50 5.74
CA SER A 70 13.15 1.83 5.04
C SER A 70 14.56 2.32 5.40
N VAL A 71 14.68 3.43 6.13
CA VAL A 71 15.96 3.91 6.66
C VAL A 71 16.26 3.38 8.06
N HIS A 72 15.29 2.74 8.70
CA HIS A 72 15.50 2.13 10.01
C HIS A 72 16.52 0.97 9.89
N PRO A 73 17.50 0.85 10.81
CA PRO A 73 18.55 -0.16 10.72
C PRO A 73 18.04 -1.61 10.73
N ASP A 74 16.90 -1.86 11.38
CA ASP A 74 16.26 -3.17 11.36
C ASP A 74 15.52 -3.49 10.05
N TYR A 75 15.35 -2.54 9.13
CA TYR A 75 14.60 -2.76 7.89
C TYR A 75 15.52 -3.23 6.76
N VAL A 76 15.18 -4.34 6.11
CA VAL A 76 15.88 -4.83 4.91
C VAL A 76 15.05 -4.60 3.65
N LYS A 77 15.54 -3.73 2.76
CA LYS A 77 14.92 -3.42 1.47
C LYS A 77 14.96 -4.63 0.53
N THR A 78 13.81 -5.01 -0.02
CA THR A 78 13.64 -6.12 -0.98
C THR A 78 12.59 -5.75 -2.04
N GLY A 79 12.59 -6.42 -3.20
CA GLY A 79 11.61 -6.14 -4.27
C GLY A 79 11.94 -4.94 -5.16
N TYR A 80 10.98 -4.51 -5.98
CA TYR A 80 11.20 -3.43 -6.94
C TYR A 80 11.42 -2.09 -6.23
N LYS A 81 12.57 -1.47 -6.50
CA LYS A 81 13.07 -0.28 -5.79
C LYS A 81 13.07 -0.45 -4.25
N GLY A 82 13.14 -1.69 -3.77
CA GLY A 82 13.12 -2.02 -2.35
C GLY A 82 11.74 -1.99 -1.67
N LYS A 83 10.63 -1.84 -2.43
CA LYS A 83 9.27 -1.61 -1.89
C LYS A 83 8.26 -2.69 -2.29
N GLU A 84 7.98 -2.81 -3.59
CA GLU A 84 6.80 -3.51 -4.12
C GLU A 84 7.20 -4.82 -4.80
N HIS A 85 6.52 -5.92 -4.47
CA HIS A 85 6.67 -7.21 -5.15
C HIS A 85 5.51 -7.50 -6.10
N LEU A 86 4.30 -7.00 -5.79
CA LEU A 86 3.07 -7.14 -6.59
C LEU A 86 2.75 -8.59 -6.93
N TYR A 87 3.17 -9.53 -6.09
CA TYR A 87 3.05 -10.95 -6.37
C TYR A 87 1.60 -11.42 -6.21
N TRP A 88 1.01 -11.13 -5.06
CA TRP A 88 -0.26 -11.69 -4.61
C TRP A 88 -1.44 -11.25 -5.46
N SER A 89 -1.58 -9.95 -5.68
CA SER A 89 -2.61 -9.38 -6.54
C SER A 89 -2.34 -9.61 -8.03
N TRP A 90 -1.07 -9.53 -8.47
CA TRP A 90 -0.77 -9.40 -9.90
C TRP A 90 0.10 -10.49 -10.51
N HIS A 91 1.40 -10.51 -10.18
CA HIS A 91 2.38 -11.29 -10.94
C HIS A 91 2.10 -12.80 -10.90
N LYS A 92 1.51 -13.32 -9.81
CA LYS A 92 1.03 -14.70 -9.72
C LYS A 92 0.07 -15.09 -10.85
N TYR A 93 -0.81 -14.17 -11.24
CA TYR A 93 -1.83 -14.38 -12.29
C TYR A 93 -1.40 -13.86 -13.66
N GLY A 94 -0.18 -13.32 -13.78
CA GLY A 94 0.26 -12.61 -14.98
C GLY A 94 -0.51 -11.30 -15.20
N LEU A 95 -0.99 -10.66 -14.13
CA LEU A 95 -1.63 -9.34 -14.24
C LEU A 95 -0.62 -8.21 -14.06
N ASN A 96 -1.07 -7.02 -14.39
CA ASN A 96 -0.54 -5.73 -13.96
C ASN A 96 -1.68 -4.72 -13.97
N TYR A 97 -1.39 -3.44 -13.70
CA TYR A 97 -2.40 -2.38 -13.70
C TYR A 97 -3.22 -2.28 -15.01
N LYS A 98 -2.65 -2.61 -16.17
CA LYS A 98 -3.34 -2.61 -17.49
C LYS A 98 -4.09 -3.91 -17.81
N GLY A 99 -4.16 -4.86 -16.88
CA GLY A 99 -4.73 -6.19 -17.12
C GLY A 99 -3.67 -7.27 -17.39
N ARG A 100 -4.03 -8.33 -18.10
CA ARG A 100 -3.23 -9.56 -18.20
C ARG A 100 -2.10 -9.47 -19.23
N LYS A 101 -0.87 -9.75 -18.80
CA LYS A 101 0.30 -10.09 -19.63
C LYS A 101 0.56 -11.58 -19.49
N LYS A 102 0.65 -12.31 -20.61
CA LYS A 102 0.58 -13.78 -20.69
C LYS A 102 1.43 -14.61 -19.69
N ARG A 103 2.47 -14.06 -19.05
CA ARG A 103 3.39 -14.81 -18.18
C ARG A 103 3.08 -14.62 -16.69
N THR A 104 2.72 -15.72 -16.02
CA THR A 104 2.62 -15.81 -14.56
C THR A 104 4.00 -15.82 -13.90
N SER A 105 4.06 -15.55 -12.60
CA SER A 105 5.28 -15.71 -11.80
C SER A 105 5.07 -16.84 -10.78
N PRO A 106 5.99 -17.82 -10.71
CA PRO A 106 5.91 -18.87 -9.71
C PRO A 106 6.22 -18.30 -8.32
N ILE A 107 5.69 -18.95 -7.28
CA ILE A 107 5.93 -18.55 -5.89
C ILE A 107 7.42 -18.57 -5.52
N ALA A 108 8.20 -19.47 -6.13
CA ALA A 108 9.66 -19.53 -5.94
C ALA A 108 10.32 -18.19 -6.25
N GLY A 109 9.91 -17.49 -7.33
CA GLY A 109 10.44 -16.18 -7.67
C GLY A 109 10.14 -15.10 -6.62
N TYR A 110 8.95 -15.16 -6.01
CA TYR A 110 8.59 -14.28 -4.89
C TYR A 110 9.37 -14.60 -3.63
N VAL A 111 9.54 -15.87 -3.27
CA VAL A 111 10.36 -16.26 -2.11
C VAL A 111 11.83 -15.86 -2.31
N ASN A 112 12.36 -16.04 -3.52
CA ASN A 112 13.75 -15.75 -3.85
C ASN A 112 14.08 -14.25 -3.81
N SER A 113 13.10 -13.34 -3.95
CA SER A 113 13.36 -11.90 -3.78
C SER A 113 13.70 -11.51 -2.33
N PHE A 114 13.50 -12.42 -1.38
CA PHE A 114 13.89 -12.26 0.03
C PHE A 114 15.21 -12.98 0.39
N ASN A 115 15.93 -13.54 -0.58
CA ASN A 115 17.27 -14.10 -0.32
C ASN A 115 18.24 -13.08 0.33
N PRO A 116 18.22 -11.77 0.00
CA PRO A 116 19.09 -10.80 0.67
C PRO A 116 18.92 -10.73 2.19
N VAL A 117 17.70 -10.94 2.72
CA VAL A 117 17.52 -11.01 4.19
C VAL A 117 17.99 -12.36 4.72
N ALA A 118 17.70 -13.46 4.02
CA ALA A 118 18.17 -14.79 4.40
C ALA A 118 19.70 -14.82 4.55
N ASP A 119 20.43 -14.23 3.61
CA ASP A 119 21.90 -14.16 3.65
C ASP A 119 22.40 -13.39 4.88
N ARG A 120 21.78 -12.24 5.21
CA ARG A 120 22.15 -11.45 6.41
C ARG A 120 21.89 -12.22 7.71
N LEU A 121 20.79 -12.96 7.77
CA LEU A 121 20.42 -13.78 8.93
C LEU A 121 21.37 -14.97 9.17
N LEU A 122 22.06 -15.42 8.11
CA LEU A 122 23.09 -16.45 8.20
C LEU A 122 24.44 -15.90 8.66
N MET A 123 24.74 -14.62 8.37
CA MET A 123 26.00 -13.98 8.74
C MET A 123 26.05 -13.48 10.19
N SER A 124 24.89 -13.17 10.79
CA SER A 124 24.83 -12.56 12.14
C SER A 124 23.65 -13.13 12.93
N LYS A 125 23.94 -13.75 14.09
CA LYS A 125 22.90 -14.25 15.01
C LYS A 125 22.04 -13.12 15.56
N ASP A 126 22.63 -11.98 15.92
CA ASP A 126 21.91 -10.80 16.43
C ASP A 126 20.91 -10.22 15.42
N SER A 127 21.14 -10.46 14.13
CA SER A 127 20.22 -10.03 13.08
C SER A 127 18.92 -10.84 13.06
N ARG A 128 18.90 -12.06 13.64
CA ARG A 128 17.75 -12.97 13.60
C ARG A 128 16.55 -12.48 14.37
N SER A 129 16.77 -11.83 15.51
CA SER A 129 15.72 -11.27 16.36
C SER A 129 15.34 -9.83 16.00
N ARG A 130 16.16 -9.12 15.22
CA ARG A 130 15.96 -7.69 14.93
C ARG A 130 15.39 -7.43 13.55
N LEU A 131 16.04 -7.96 12.51
CA LEU A 131 15.76 -7.57 11.13
C LEU A 131 14.33 -7.93 10.72
N ILE A 132 13.73 -7.06 9.91
CA ILE A 132 12.43 -7.29 9.28
C ILE A 132 12.50 -7.01 7.78
N THR A 133 11.61 -7.66 7.05
CA THR A 133 11.31 -7.36 5.64
C THR A 133 9.84 -7.05 5.49
N VAL A 134 9.51 -6.15 4.58
CA VAL A 134 8.12 -5.78 4.31
C VAL A 134 7.87 -5.82 2.81
N ASP A 135 6.75 -6.44 2.43
CA ASP A 135 6.21 -6.33 1.08
C ASP A 135 5.13 -5.23 1.05
N ALA A 136 5.48 -4.09 0.48
CA ALA A 136 4.65 -2.91 0.48
C ALA A 136 3.89 -2.76 -0.83
N SER A 137 3.01 -3.72 -1.14
CA SER A 137 2.23 -3.84 -2.38
C SER A 137 0.75 -3.45 -2.17
N PRO A 138 0.37 -2.17 -2.37
CA PRO A 138 -0.98 -1.68 -2.05
C PRO A 138 -2.17 -2.27 -2.84
N PRO A 139 -1.98 -2.87 -4.03
CA PRO A 139 -3.08 -3.58 -4.69
C PRO A 139 -3.49 -4.87 -3.96
N ASP A 140 -2.65 -5.43 -3.09
CA ASP A 140 -2.93 -6.72 -2.46
C ASP A 140 -4.21 -6.70 -1.62
N MET A 141 -4.55 -5.57 -0.98
CA MET A 141 -5.78 -5.44 -0.21
C MET A 141 -7.04 -5.68 -1.04
N TRP A 142 -7.11 -5.16 -2.28
CA TRP A 142 -8.38 -4.99 -2.97
C TRP A 142 -8.43 -5.58 -4.38
N ASP A 143 -7.30 -5.68 -5.08
CA ASP A 143 -7.29 -6.17 -6.46
C ASP A 143 -7.34 -7.70 -6.49
N PHE A 144 -8.57 -8.20 -6.42
CA PHE A 144 -8.87 -9.62 -6.46
C PHE A 144 -9.24 -10.11 -7.84
N ARG A 145 -9.07 -9.34 -8.91
CA ARG A 145 -9.42 -9.74 -10.30
C ARG A 145 -8.80 -11.08 -10.72
N GLY A 146 -7.71 -11.46 -10.05
CA GLY A 146 -7.05 -12.76 -10.13
C GLY A 146 -7.92 -13.99 -9.81
N TRP A 147 -9.03 -13.81 -9.10
CA TRP A 147 -9.76 -14.91 -8.45
C TRP A 147 -10.31 -15.95 -9.42
N ILE A 148 -10.71 -15.54 -10.63
CA ILE A 148 -11.26 -16.41 -11.68
C ILE A 148 -10.26 -17.46 -12.19
N TRP A 149 -8.95 -17.25 -11.97
CA TRP A 149 -7.90 -18.17 -12.40
C TRP A 149 -7.46 -19.13 -11.29
N LEU A 150 -8.08 -19.07 -10.11
CA LEU A 150 -7.82 -20.03 -9.05
C LEU A 150 -8.61 -21.32 -9.34
N PRO A 151 -7.96 -22.50 -9.32
CA PRO A 151 -8.66 -23.77 -9.50
C PRO A 151 -9.83 -23.97 -8.55
N GLN A 152 -9.71 -23.47 -7.31
CA GLN A 152 -10.73 -23.54 -6.27
C GLN A 152 -11.97 -22.69 -6.54
N ASN A 153 -11.89 -21.75 -7.50
CA ASN A 153 -13.02 -20.91 -7.90
C ASN A 153 -13.57 -21.30 -9.29
N ARG A 154 -13.14 -22.44 -9.83
CA ARG A 154 -13.58 -22.87 -11.17
C ARG A 154 -15.11 -22.98 -11.22
N ASN A 155 -15.70 -22.39 -12.26
CA ASN A 155 -17.14 -22.38 -12.53
C ASN A 155 -18.00 -21.69 -11.45
N LEU A 156 -17.41 -20.89 -10.57
CA LEU A 156 -18.18 -20.10 -9.61
C LEU A 156 -18.49 -18.70 -10.18
N SER A 157 -19.68 -18.19 -9.88
CA SER A 157 -20.07 -16.81 -10.17
C SER A 157 -19.47 -15.81 -9.17
N GLU A 158 -18.98 -16.29 -8.03
CA GLU A 158 -18.38 -15.49 -6.98
C GLU A 158 -17.16 -16.21 -6.37
N PRO A 159 -16.14 -15.48 -5.88
CA PRO A 159 -14.97 -16.12 -5.32
C PRO A 159 -15.26 -16.79 -3.98
N GLN A 160 -14.81 -18.04 -3.81
CA GLN A 160 -14.69 -18.69 -2.49
C GLN A 160 -13.29 -18.48 -1.91
N VAL A 161 -12.26 -18.65 -2.75
CA VAL A 161 -10.85 -18.46 -2.37
C VAL A 161 -10.35 -17.12 -2.90
N LEU A 162 -9.71 -16.35 -2.04
CA LEU A 162 -9.10 -15.04 -2.34
C LEU A 162 -7.66 -14.99 -1.82
N THR A 163 -6.93 -13.92 -2.16
CA THR A 163 -5.57 -13.67 -1.68
C THR A 163 -5.36 -13.94 -0.18
N PRO A 164 -6.18 -13.43 0.75
CA PRO A 164 -5.99 -13.70 2.18
C PRO A 164 -5.99 -15.19 2.52
N HIS A 165 -6.87 -16.00 1.91
CA HIS A 165 -6.93 -17.46 2.12
C HIS A 165 -5.63 -18.15 1.67
N ILE A 166 -5.09 -17.73 0.53
CA ILE A 166 -3.83 -18.28 0.01
C ILE A 166 -2.67 -17.89 0.93
N MET A 167 -2.67 -16.65 1.43
CA MET A 167 -1.66 -16.20 2.39
C MET A 167 -1.76 -16.95 3.71
N GLN A 168 -2.96 -17.26 4.22
CA GLN A 168 -3.15 -18.00 5.47
C GLN A 168 -2.55 -19.42 5.42
N HIS A 169 -2.54 -20.04 4.23
CA HIS A 169 -1.89 -21.33 4.04
C HIS A 169 -0.37 -21.26 4.25
N LEU A 170 0.25 -20.14 3.89
CA LEU A 170 1.69 -19.94 4.00
C LEU A 170 2.05 -19.33 5.36
N TYR A 171 1.53 -18.15 5.64
CA TYR A 171 1.84 -17.40 6.86
C TYR A 171 1.15 -18.00 8.09
N ARG A 172 1.79 -17.82 9.25
CA ARG A 172 1.18 -18.12 10.56
C ARG A 172 0.73 -16.83 11.25
N ASP A 173 1.64 -15.87 11.35
CA ASP A 173 1.41 -14.62 12.09
C ASP A 173 1.83 -13.38 11.29
N PRO A 174 1.26 -13.14 10.09
CA PRO A 174 1.63 -11.97 9.30
C PRO A 174 1.11 -10.68 9.94
N LYS A 175 1.81 -9.57 9.72
CA LYS A 175 1.38 -8.23 10.12
C LYS A 175 0.99 -7.40 8.90
N PHE A 176 -0.12 -6.70 8.97
CA PHE A 176 -0.69 -5.91 7.89
C PHE A 176 -0.85 -4.45 8.31
N LEU A 177 -0.11 -3.57 7.64
CA LEU A 177 -0.30 -2.12 7.71
C LEU A 177 -1.29 -1.70 6.62
N VAL A 178 -2.35 -1.01 7.02
CA VAL A 178 -3.46 -0.60 6.14
C VAL A 178 -3.65 0.91 6.29
N LEU A 179 -3.01 1.69 5.41
CA LEU A 179 -3.08 3.15 5.39
C LEU A 179 -4.13 3.60 4.38
N MET A 180 -5.31 3.98 4.86
CA MET A 180 -6.43 4.44 4.05
C MET A 180 -6.47 5.97 3.99
N ARG A 181 -6.98 6.49 2.89
CA ARG A 181 -7.25 7.91 2.67
C ARG A 181 -8.74 8.09 2.42
N ASP A 182 -9.25 9.29 2.62
CA ASP A 182 -10.56 9.70 2.13
C ASP A 182 -10.81 9.12 0.71
N PRO A 183 -11.80 8.23 0.55
CA PRO A 183 -12.03 7.52 -0.71
C PRO A 183 -12.31 8.46 -1.87
N VAL A 184 -12.91 9.63 -1.61
CA VAL A 184 -13.24 10.65 -2.62
C VAL A 184 -11.97 11.33 -3.14
N GLU A 185 -11.07 11.76 -2.23
CA GLU A 185 -9.77 12.33 -2.64
C GLU A 185 -8.81 11.27 -3.23
N ARG A 186 -8.87 10.04 -2.72
CA ARG A 186 -8.07 8.92 -3.23
C ARG A 186 -8.43 8.63 -4.68
N VAL A 187 -9.72 8.50 -5.01
CA VAL A 187 -10.16 8.12 -6.35
C VAL A 187 -9.82 9.20 -7.39
N TYR A 188 -9.98 10.48 -7.05
CA TYR A 188 -9.55 11.57 -7.94
C TYR A 188 -8.03 11.55 -8.17
N THR A 189 -7.26 11.36 -7.10
CA THR A 189 -5.79 11.24 -7.21
C THR A 189 -5.38 10.01 -8.04
N ALA A 190 -6.10 8.90 -7.92
CA ALA A 190 -5.84 7.68 -8.68
C ALA A 190 -6.13 7.87 -10.18
N TYR A 191 -7.27 8.50 -10.52
CA TYR A 191 -7.66 8.81 -11.90
C TYR A 191 -6.57 9.59 -12.64
N LEU A 192 -6.07 10.67 -12.02
CA LEU A 192 -5.02 11.51 -12.60
C LEU A 192 -3.66 10.80 -12.65
N PHE A 193 -3.31 10.05 -11.61
CA PHE A 193 -2.04 9.31 -11.58
C PHE A 193 -1.97 8.25 -12.70
N HIS A 194 -3.06 7.52 -12.93
CA HIS A 194 -3.13 6.49 -13.96
C HIS A 194 -3.34 7.07 -15.37
N ARG A 195 -3.46 8.40 -15.49
CA ARG A 195 -3.70 9.12 -16.76
C ARG A 195 -4.99 8.66 -17.45
N MET A 196 -6.04 8.44 -16.67
CA MET A 196 -7.37 8.08 -17.20
C MET A 196 -8.09 9.30 -17.81
N GLY A 197 -7.67 10.50 -17.40
CA GLY A 197 -7.96 11.80 -17.99
C GLY A 197 -7.06 12.88 -17.39
N ASN A 198 -7.22 14.13 -17.83
CA ASN A 198 -6.26 15.20 -17.54
C ASN A 198 -6.81 16.39 -16.76
N ASN A 199 -8.13 16.47 -16.54
CA ASN A 199 -8.78 17.59 -15.87
C ASN A 199 -10.00 17.13 -15.06
N SER A 200 -10.53 18.04 -14.24
CA SER A 200 -11.66 17.79 -13.35
C SER A 200 -13.00 17.62 -14.07
N PHE A 201 -13.16 18.19 -15.28
CA PHE A 201 -14.36 18.04 -16.11
C PHE A 201 -14.48 16.62 -16.69
N ASP A 202 -13.42 16.11 -17.33
CA ASP A 202 -13.37 14.73 -17.82
C ASP A 202 -13.58 13.74 -16.68
N PHE A 203 -13.00 14.03 -15.51
CA PHE A 203 -13.21 13.23 -14.32
C PHE A 203 -14.68 13.17 -13.92
N HIS A 204 -15.42 14.29 -13.95
CA HIS A 204 -16.86 14.30 -13.68
C HIS A 204 -17.62 13.38 -14.63
N GLN A 205 -17.37 13.50 -15.94
CA GLN A 205 -18.05 12.69 -16.95
C GLN A 205 -17.77 11.19 -16.76
N ASP A 206 -16.53 10.83 -16.47
CA ASP A 206 -16.13 9.44 -16.26
C ASP A 206 -16.61 8.89 -14.90
N VAL A 207 -16.79 9.73 -13.87
CA VAL A 207 -17.47 9.37 -12.62
C VAL A 207 -18.92 8.99 -12.89
N MET A 208 -19.67 9.85 -13.59
CA MET A 208 -21.09 9.61 -13.87
C MET A 208 -21.30 8.32 -14.68
N LYS A 209 -20.45 8.09 -15.70
CA LYS A 209 -20.46 6.84 -16.48
C LYS A 209 -20.14 5.61 -15.62
N SER A 210 -19.11 5.69 -14.78
CA SER A 210 -18.70 4.56 -13.94
C SER A 210 -19.74 4.22 -12.88
N ILE A 211 -20.40 5.22 -12.29
CA ILE A 211 -21.53 5.03 -11.37
C ILE A 211 -22.71 4.36 -12.09
N ALA A 212 -23.06 4.83 -13.30
CA ALA A 212 -24.15 4.23 -14.06
C ALA A 212 -23.88 2.75 -14.40
N LEU A 213 -22.67 2.42 -14.84
CA LEU A 213 -22.24 1.04 -15.10
C LEU A 213 -22.35 0.17 -13.83
N PHE A 214 -21.84 0.67 -12.70
CA PHE A 214 -21.85 -0.10 -11.47
C PHE A 214 -23.25 -0.28 -10.90
N ASN A 215 -24.09 0.76 -10.92
CA ASN A 215 -25.49 0.68 -10.49
C ASN A 215 -26.31 -0.28 -11.36
N ARG A 216 -26.07 -0.30 -12.67
CA ARG A 216 -26.69 -1.30 -13.56
C ARG A 216 -26.31 -2.71 -13.12
N CYS A 217 -25.06 -2.97 -12.75
CA CYS A 217 -24.68 -4.28 -12.21
C CYS A 217 -25.43 -4.58 -10.92
N LEU A 218 -25.42 -3.65 -9.96
CA LEU A 218 -26.03 -3.85 -8.63
C LEU A 218 -27.54 -4.13 -8.70
N THR A 219 -28.23 -3.60 -9.71
CA THR A 219 -29.67 -3.80 -9.93
C THR A 219 -30.00 -5.05 -10.74
N THR A 220 -29.07 -5.57 -11.52
CA THR A 220 -29.32 -6.71 -12.42
C THR A 220 -28.73 -8.02 -11.93
N ARG A 221 -27.70 -8.00 -11.07
CA ARG A 221 -27.06 -9.20 -10.55
C ARG A 221 -27.74 -9.68 -9.27
N PRO A 222 -27.79 -11.01 -9.02
CA PRO A 222 -28.39 -11.57 -7.82
C PRO A 222 -27.74 -11.14 -6.50
N SER A 223 -26.48 -10.70 -6.53
CA SER A 223 -25.75 -10.28 -5.33
C SER A 223 -24.87 -9.07 -5.59
N ARG A 224 -24.74 -8.21 -4.57
CA ARG A 224 -23.78 -7.10 -4.56
C ARG A 224 -22.36 -7.60 -4.82
N ARG A 225 -21.99 -8.75 -4.25
CA ARG A 225 -20.64 -9.32 -4.37
C ARG A 225 -20.29 -9.72 -5.81
N GLN A 226 -21.23 -10.14 -6.66
CA GLN A 226 -20.93 -10.37 -8.07
C GLN A 226 -20.35 -9.11 -8.74
N CYS A 227 -20.88 -7.92 -8.44
CA CYS A 227 -20.41 -6.68 -9.04
C CYS A 227 -19.04 -6.23 -8.55
N TYR A 228 -18.75 -6.36 -7.25
CA TYR A 228 -17.44 -5.96 -6.69
C TYR A 228 -16.29 -6.84 -7.16
N PHE A 229 -16.59 -8.05 -7.66
CA PHE A 229 -15.61 -9.03 -8.09
C PHE A 229 -15.70 -9.35 -9.59
N ASP A 230 -16.52 -8.63 -10.37
CA ASP A 230 -16.62 -8.78 -11.82
C ASP A 230 -15.41 -8.11 -12.51
N THR A 231 -14.45 -8.93 -12.94
CA THR A 231 -13.21 -8.44 -13.58
C THR A 231 -13.47 -7.66 -14.88
N ASN A 232 -14.52 -8.00 -15.63
CA ASN A 232 -14.83 -7.33 -16.89
C ASN A 232 -15.42 -5.94 -16.59
N LEU A 233 -16.40 -5.87 -15.70
CA LEU A 233 -16.99 -4.60 -15.25
C LEU A 233 -15.91 -3.66 -14.69
N LEU A 234 -15.03 -4.17 -13.83
CA LEU A 234 -13.90 -3.41 -13.28
C LEU A 234 -12.92 -2.92 -14.36
N GLY A 235 -12.80 -3.64 -15.48
CA GLY A 235 -11.95 -3.26 -16.61
C GLY A 235 -12.57 -2.19 -17.52
N GLU A 236 -13.90 -2.10 -17.57
CA GLU A 236 -14.64 -1.10 -18.35
C GLU A 236 -14.68 0.27 -17.68
N MET A 237 -14.61 0.31 -16.34
CA MET A 237 -14.67 1.55 -15.58
C MET A 237 -13.33 2.30 -15.60
N LYS A 238 -13.37 3.58 -15.99
CA LYS A 238 -12.20 4.45 -15.89
C LYS A 238 -11.95 4.96 -14.47
N VAL A 239 -13.00 5.04 -13.67
CA VAL A 239 -12.96 5.47 -12.26
C VAL A 239 -13.22 4.25 -11.39
N GLU A 240 -12.34 4.00 -10.42
CA GLU A 240 -12.40 2.83 -9.52
C GLU A 240 -13.52 2.96 -8.46
N ILE A 241 -14.78 3.16 -8.90
CA ILE A 241 -15.95 3.37 -8.02
C ILE A 241 -16.10 2.25 -6.98
N PRO A 242 -15.98 0.94 -7.32
CA PRO A 242 -16.12 -0.10 -6.30
C PRO A 242 -15.05 -0.03 -5.21
N PHE A 243 -13.85 0.47 -5.53
CA PHE A 243 -12.76 0.59 -4.57
C PHE A 243 -12.90 1.80 -3.64
N MET A 244 -13.96 2.59 -3.75
CA MET A 244 -14.31 3.55 -2.70
C MET A 244 -14.83 2.85 -1.43
N CYS A 245 -15.33 1.62 -1.57
CA CYS A 245 -15.90 0.86 -0.46
C CYS A 245 -14.87 -0.10 0.15
N TYR A 246 -13.94 0.46 0.95
CA TYR A 246 -12.88 -0.34 1.57
C TYR A 246 -13.42 -1.50 2.43
N ALA A 247 -14.58 -1.33 3.08
CA ALA A 247 -15.23 -2.34 3.91
C ALA A 247 -15.42 -3.68 3.18
N VAL A 248 -15.78 -3.66 1.89
CA VAL A 248 -15.98 -4.87 1.08
C VAL A 248 -14.72 -5.73 1.03
N TYR A 249 -13.55 -5.09 0.88
CA TYR A 249 -12.27 -5.77 0.77
C TYR A 249 -11.70 -6.11 2.14
N ILE A 250 -11.72 -5.16 3.09
CA ILE A 250 -11.20 -5.37 4.45
C ILE A 250 -11.95 -6.49 5.15
N LYS A 251 -13.27 -6.62 4.96
CA LYS A 251 -14.05 -7.74 5.49
C LYS A 251 -13.48 -9.09 5.02
N LYS A 252 -13.07 -9.21 3.75
CA LYS A 252 -12.47 -10.47 3.25
C LYS A 252 -11.12 -10.79 3.88
N TRP A 253 -10.40 -9.80 4.36
CA TRP A 253 -9.16 -10.02 5.11
C TRP A 253 -9.43 -10.41 6.56
N LEU A 254 -10.39 -9.74 7.22
CA LEU A 254 -10.79 -10.03 8.59
C LEU A 254 -11.52 -11.37 8.74
N ASP A 255 -12.21 -11.84 7.70
CA ASP A 255 -12.81 -13.18 7.62
C ASP A 255 -11.73 -14.29 7.74
N VAL A 256 -10.46 -13.99 7.44
CA VAL A 256 -9.36 -14.97 7.36
C VAL A 256 -8.30 -14.76 8.44
N PHE A 257 -7.97 -13.51 8.74
CA PHE A 257 -6.96 -13.14 9.72
C PHE A 257 -7.61 -12.37 10.87
N PRO A 258 -7.32 -12.74 12.12
CA PRO A 258 -7.81 -11.99 13.28
C PRO A 258 -7.41 -10.50 13.26
N ARG A 259 -8.21 -9.64 13.89
CA ARG A 259 -8.00 -8.18 13.96
C ARG A 259 -6.61 -7.78 14.44
N LYS A 260 -5.99 -8.55 15.34
CA LYS A 260 -4.63 -8.31 15.89
C LYS A 260 -3.52 -8.26 14.83
N HIS A 261 -3.76 -8.87 13.65
CA HIS A 261 -2.80 -8.85 12.54
C HIS A 261 -2.81 -7.52 11.78
N PHE A 262 -3.73 -6.59 12.10
CA PHE A 262 -3.94 -5.36 11.32
C PHE A 262 -3.73 -4.11 12.16
N MET A 263 -2.99 -3.17 11.57
CA MET A 263 -2.97 -1.78 11.99
C MET A 263 -3.63 -0.95 10.88
N PHE A 264 -4.85 -0.47 11.14
CA PHE A 264 -5.52 0.46 10.26
C PHE A 264 -5.15 1.90 10.65
N MET A 265 -4.87 2.71 9.64
CA MET A 265 -4.45 4.10 9.80
C MET A 265 -5.15 4.97 8.76
N LYS A 266 -5.32 6.26 9.07
CA LYS A 266 -5.76 7.27 8.12
C LYS A 266 -4.58 8.10 7.64
N THR A 267 -4.50 8.37 6.34
CA THR A 267 -3.47 9.22 5.74
C THR A 267 -3.47 10.61 6.34
N GLU A 268 -4.64 11.15 6.64
CA GLU A 268 -4.80 12.52 7.10
C GLU A 268 -4.28 12.68 8.53
N ARG A 269 -4.62 11.74 9.42
CA ARG A 269 -4.06 11.67 10.78
C ARG A 269 -2.58 11.33 10.78
N TYR A 270 -2.15 10.38 9.97
CA TYR A 270 -0.71 10.06 9.82
C TYR A 270 0.10 11.27 9.38
N SER A 271 -0.43 12.11 8.48
CA SER A 271 0.27 13.30 7.98
C SER A 271 0.34 14.43 9.01
N GLN A 272 -0.66 14.55 9.89
CA GLN A 272 -0.71 15.55 10.95
C GLN A 272 0.10 15.13 12.19
N GLU A 273 0.14 13.83 12.48
CA GLU A 273 0.69 13.26 13.71
C GLU A 273 1.74 12.19 13.39
N THR A 274 2.64 12.47 12.44
CA THR A 274 3.60 11.49 11.88
C THR A 274 4.47 10.85 12.95
N GLU A 275 4.94 11.63 13.93
CA GLU A 275 5.77 11.15 15.02
C GLU A 275 5.10 10.04 15.83
N SER A 276 3.90 10.33 16.35
CA SER A 276 3.11 9.36 17.14
C SER A 276 2.79 8.10 16.32
N HIS A 277 2.44 8.25 15.05
CA HIS A 277 2.14 7.11 14.19
C HIS A 277 3.37 6.23 13.91
N LEU A 278 4.54 6.82 13.67
CA LEU A 278 5.77 6.04 13.49
C LEU A 278 6.11 5.22 14.73
N PHE A 279 5.97 5.78 15.93
CA PHE A 279 6.15 5.00 17.16
C PHE A 279 5.16 3.83 17.28
N LYS A 280 3.87 4.07 17.00
CA LYS A 280 2.86 3.00 16.97
C LYS A 280 3.20 1.92 15.93
N ILE A 281 3.74 2.30 14.78
CA ILE A 281 4.17 1.34 13.75
C ILE A 281 5.36 0.52 14.23
N PHE A 282 6.35 1.13 14.88
CA PHE A 282 7.48 0.39 15.44
C PHE A 282 7.01 -0.63 16.49
N ASP A 283 6.10 -0.24 17.37
CA ASP A 283 5.53 -1.14 18.37
C ASP A 283 4.74 -2.27 17.72
N PHE A 284 3.88 -1.95 16.76
CA PHE A 284 3.13 -2.95 16.02
C PHE A 284 4.04 -3.95 15.28
N LEU A 285 5.16 -3.49 14.73
CA LEU A 285 6.15 -4.33 14.03
C LEU A 285 7.18 -4.97 14.98
N ASN A 286 7.12 -4.70 16.29
CA ASN A 286 8.13 -5.10 17.27
C ASN A 286 9.55 -4.65 16.87
N MET A 287 9.72 -3.45 16.31
CA MET A 287 11.02 -2.90 15.92
C MET A 287 11.68 -2.20 17.10
N SER A 288 13.02 -2.11 17.11
CA SER A 288 13.70 -1.27 18.09
C SER A 288 13.33 0.21 17.90
N ARG A 289 13.50 1.02 18.94
CA ARG A 289 13.42 2.47 18.78
C ARG A 289 14.67 2.97 18.04
N PRO A 290 14.53 3.86 17.03
CA PRO A 290 15.69 4.53 16.43
C PRO A 290 16.33 5.51 17.42
N SER A 291 17.58 5.90 17.16
CA SER A 291 18.19 7.02 17.88
C SER A 291 17.43 8.32 17.58
N SER A 292 17.47 9.29 18.50
CA SER A 292 16.79 10.58 18.31
C SER A 292 17.21 11.27 17.01
N ALA A 293 18.51 11.24 16.66
CA ALA A 293 19.02 11.82 15.43
C ALA A 293 18.43 11.15 14.16
N LEU A 294 18.42 9.81 14.12
CA LEU A 294 17.82 9.08 13.01
C LEU A 294 16.31 9.34 12.95
N PHE A 295 15.64 9.41 14.09
CA PHE A 295 14.20 9.65 14.13
C PHE A 295 13.84 11.05 13.61
N GLN A 296 14.59 12.08 13.98
CA GLN A 296 14.41 13.42 13.43
C GLN A 296 14.63 13.45 11.91
N GLN A 297 15.64 12.71 11.41
CA GLN A 297 15.83 12.55 9.96
C GLN A 297 14.61 11.86 9.31
N MET A 298 14.06 10.83 9.96
CA MET A 298 12.86 10.14 9.48
C MET A 298 11.65 11.06 9.41
N LEU A 299 11.49 11.99 10.35
CA LEU A 299 10.41 12.99 10.36
C LEU A 299 10.62 14.08 9.30
N ALA A 300 11.87 14.48 9.07
CA ALA A 300 12.23 15.53 8.11
C ALA A 300 12.12 15.11 6.63
N PHE A 301 11.87 13.83 6.31
CA PHE A 301 11.73 13.42 4.92
C PHE A 301 10.60 14.19 4.21
N PRO A 302 10.88 14.76 3.03
CA PRO A 302 9.85 15.40 2.23
C PRO A 302 8.84 14.36 1.72
N LYS A 303 7.63 14.83 1.36
CA LYS A 303 6.61 13.99 0.74
C LYS A 303 7.21 13.24 -0.46
N SER A 304 7.31 11.93 -0.32
CA SER A 304 8.08 11.10 -1.27
C SER A 304 7.46 10.98 -2.66
N TYR A 305 6.17 11.27 -2.80
CA TYR A 305 5.48 11.21 -4.08
C TYR A 305 4.38 12.27 -4.19
N HIS A 306 4.38 12.99 -5.31
CA HIS A 306 3.37 13.98 -5.66
C HIS A 306 2.84 13.74 -7.08
N THR A 307 1.52 13.76 -7.24
CA THR A 307 0.89 13.55 -8.55
C THR A 307 0.89 14.87 -9.32
N LYS A 308 1.98 15.18 -10.04
CA LYS A 308 2.16 16.45 -10.77
C LYS A 308 1.02 16.82 -11.74
N VAL A 309 0.28 15.83 -12.23
CA VAL A 309 -0.89 16.08 -13.09
C VAL A 309 -2.02 16.76 -12.32
N LYS A 310 -2.13 16.51 -11.01
CA LYS A 310 -3.12 17.16 -10.13
C LYS A 310 -2.91 18.67 -10.05
N ASP A 311 -1.66 19.13 -10.10
CA ASP A 311 -1.33 20.57 -10.06
C ASP A 311 -1.90 21.30 -11.28
N LYS A 312 -1.88 20.63 -12.44
CA LYS A 312 -2.45 21.16 -13.69
C LYS A 312 -3.96 20.97 -13.77
N ALA A 313 -4.46 19.83 -13.31
CA ALA A 313 -5.87 19.48 -13.35
C ALA A 313 -6.71 20.33 -12.38
N GLY A 314 -6.07 20.87 -11.34
CA GLY A 314 -6.73 21.63 -10.29
C GLY A 314 -7.59 20.77 -9.36
N PRO A 315 -8.35 21.41 -8.45
CA PRO A 315 -9.30 20.70 -7.60
C PRO A 315 -10.38 20.02 -8.43
N MET A 316 -10.91 18.92 -7.90
CA MET A 316 -12.13 18.30 -8.42
C MET A 316 -13.31 19.27 -8.32
N LEU A 317 -14.21 19.23 -9.31
CA LEU A 317 -15.43 20.05 -9.31
C LEU A 317 -16.27 19.81 -8.04
N PRO A 318 -16.86 20.85 -7.43
CA PRO A 318 -17.71 20.72 -6.25
C PRO A 318 -18.86 19.72 -6.42
N GLU A 319 -19.48 19.70 -7.61
CA GLU A 319 -20.59 18.81 -7.95
C GLU A 319 -20.12 17.35 -7.97
N THR A 320 -18.96 17.08 -8.56
CA THR A 320 -18.36 15.73 -8.53
C THR A 320 -18.07 15.29 -7.11
N ARG A 321 -17.54 16.18 -6.26
CA ARG A 321 -17.27 15.88 -4.85
C ARG A 321 -18.58 15.52 -4.13
N ALA A 322 -19.64 16.29 -4.32
CA ALA A 322 -20.94 16.04 -3.71
C ALA A 322 -21.52 14.66 -4.13
N VAL A 323 -21.46 14.34 -5.43
CA VAL A 323 -21.90 13.04 -5.95
C VAL A 323 -21.11 11.89 -5.32
N LEU A 324 -19.77 11.99 -5.30
CA LEU A 324 -18.91 10.93 -4.75
C LEU A 324 -19.04 10.80 -3.23
N ARG A 325 -19.23 11.90 -2.50
CA ARG A 325 -19.49 11.89 -1.05
C ARG A 325 -20.77 11.11 -0.76
N LYS A 326 -21.87 11.47 -1.41
CA LYS A 326 -23.15 10.77 -1.28
C LYS A 326 -23.02 9.28 -1.63
N TYR A 327 -22.27 8.96 -2.68
CA TYR A 327 -22.04 7.58 -3.09
C TYR A 327 -21.22 6.78 -2.05
N ALA A 328 -20.26 7.44 -1.37
CA ALA A 328 -19.39 6.82 -0.37
C ALA A 328 -20.04 6.64 1.00
N GLU A 329 -21.11 7.36 1.33
CA GLU A 329 -21.72 7.40 2.68
C GLU A 329 -21.98 6.01 3.25
N SER A 330 -22.74 5.17 2.54
CA SER A 330 -23.05 3.80 3.00
C SER A 330 -21.79 2.95 3.18
N CYS A 331 -20.83 3.10 2.27
CA CYS A 331 -19.59 2.35 2.31
C CYS A 331 -18.65 2.80 3.45
N ASN A 332 -18.65 4.08 3.78
CA ASN A 332 -17.91 4.63 4.91
C ASN A 332 -18.56 4.21 6.23
N GLN A 333 -19.90 4.18 6.30
CA GLN A 333 -20.62 3.66 7.46
C GLN A 333 -20.28 2.18 7.69
N GLU A 334 -20.35 1.35 6.65
CA GLU A 334 -19.95 -0.06 6.73
C GLU A 334 -18.51 -0.24 7.22
N LEU A 335 -17.61 0.67 6.86
CA LEU A 335 -16.21 0.61 7.31
C LEU A 335 -16.07 1.03 8.77
N ALA A 336 -16.73 2.11 9.17
CA ALA A 336 -16.74 2.59 10.55
C ALA A 336 -17.31 1.52 11.49
N ASP A 337 -18.41 0.88 11.10
CA ASP A 337 -19.01 -0.22 11.85
C ASP A 337 -18.07 -1.42 11.93
N LEU A 338 -17.44 -1.81 10.81
CA LEU A 338 -16.50 -2.94 10.75
C LEU A 338 -15.24 -2.72 11.60
N LEU A 339 -14.77 -1.48 11.70
CA LEU A 339 -13.57 -1.12 12.45
C LEU A 339 -13.86 -0.62 13.87
N HIS A 340 -15.14 -0.40 14.20
CA HIS A 340 -15.61 0.24 15.43
C HIS A 340 -14.97 1.62 15.64
N ASP A 341 -14.93 2.44 14.58
CA ASP A 341 -14.26 3.74 14.59
C ASP A 341 -14.93 4.73 13.60
N ASP A 342 -15.67 5.69 14.14
CA ASP A 342 -16.38 6.74 13.40
C ASP A 342 -15.44 7.69 12.65
N ALA A 343 -14.13 7.70 12.94
CA ALA A 343 -13.17 8.48 12.16
C ALA A 343 -13.14 8.04 10.68
N TYR A 344 -13.59 6.82 10.38
CA TYR A 344 -13.75 6.29 9.02
C TYR A 344 -15.07 6.70 8.33
N LEU A 345 -15.86 7.59 8.94
CA LEU A 345 -16.96 8.26 8.24
C LEU A 345 -16.46 9.42 7.34
N TRP A 346 -15.26 9.95 7.61
CA TRP A 346 -14.68 11.13 6.96
C TRP A 346 -15.60 12.38 6.99
N LYS A 347 -16.32 12.58 8.10
CA LYS A 347 -17.18 13.75 8.31
C LYS A 347 -16.40 15.06 8.49
N ASP A 348 -15.22 14.98 9.10
CA ASP A 348 -14.41 16.15 9.49
C ASP A 348 -13.64 16.78 8.32
N GLU A 349 -13.64 16.14 7.14
CA GLU A 349 -12.85 16.56 5.98
C GLU A 349 -13.72 17.30 4.95
N LEU A 350 -14.14 18.50 5.36
CA LEU A 350 -14.63 19.55 4.46
C LEU A 350 -13.49 20.03 3.53
N PRO A 351 -13.80 20.59 2.34
CA PRO A 351 -12.82 20.81 1.28
C PRO A 351 -11.59 21.58 1.78
N PRO A 352 -10.39 21.28 1.24
CA PRO A 352 -9.20 22.02 1.61
C PRO A 352 -9.46 23.50 1.41
N ARG A 353 -9.22 24.31 2.45
CA ARG A 353 -9.04 25.76 2.27
C ARG A 353 -8.05 25.90 1.13
N SER A 354 -8.41 26.70 0.12
CA SER A 354 -7.46 27.16 -0.88
C SER A 354 -6.17 27.53 -0.17
N GLU A 355 -5.06 26.83 -0.47
CA GLU A 355 -3.74 27.26 -0.07
C GLU A 355 -3.49 28.60 -0.79
N GLY A 356 -3.97 29.68 -0.17
CA GLY A 356 -3.64 31.03 -0.53
C GLY A 356 -2.16 31.22 -0.23
N SER A 357 -1.46 31.78 -1.22
CA SER A 357 -0.14 32.37 -1.11
C SER A 357 0.20 32.79 0.31
N GLN A 358 1.31 32.27 0.84
CA GLN A 358 2.07 33.02 1.83
C GLN A 358 2.55 34.31 1.15
N MET A 359 1.69 35.34 1.12
CA MET A 359 2.15 36.71 1.02
C MET A 359 2.62 37.12 2.41
N VAL A 360 3.91 37.38 2.48
CA VAL A 360 4.58 38.05 3.59
C VAL A 360 3.90 39.41 3.81
N HIS A 361 3.10 39.54 4.86
CA HIS A 361 2.75 40.85 5.41
C HIS A 361 3.70 41.15 6.57
N ASN A 362 4.78 41.86 6.25
CA ASN A 362 5.50 42.67 7.23
C ASN A 362 4.55 43.77 7.71
N VAL A 363 4.09 43.66 8.95
CA VAL A 363 3.52 44.80 9.66
C VAL A 363 4.68 45.53 10.31
N ILE A 364 5.01 46.67 9.70
CA ILE A 364 5.85 47.72 10.28
C ILE A 364 4.98 48.44 11.31
N SER A 365 5.34 48.36 12.59
CA SER A 365 4.95 49.35 13.59
C SER A 365 6.23 49.92 14.20
N GLY A 366 6.51 51.17 13.88
CA GLY A 366 7.73 51.87 14.27
C GLY A 366 7.74 52.30 15.73
N HIS A 367 8.95 52.40 16.26
CA HIS A 367 9.31 53.37 17.29
C HIS A 367 10.63 54.04 16.88
N LYS A 368 10.59 55.38 16.80
CA LYS A 368 11.71 56.28 16.52
C LYS A 368 12.49 56.56 17.80
N SER A 369 13.82 56.56 17.71
CA SER A 369 14.76 57.39 18.48
C SER A 369 16.14 57.22 17.82
N SER A 370 16.56 58.12 16.91
CA SER A 370 17.40 59.30 17.13
C SER A 370 18.80 59.02 17.72
N ALA A 371 19.84 59.03 16.88
CA ALA A 371 21.03 59.92 16.95
C ALA A 371 22.29 59.35 16.24
N ASN A 372 22.87 60.20 15.38
CA ASN A 372 24.30 60.40 15.06
C ASN A 372 25.18 59.30 14.41
N LEU A 373 25.46 59.50 13.10
CA LEU A 373 26.77 59.62 12.39
C LEU A 373 28.09 59.20 13.11
N PRO A 374 29.23 58.98 12.40
CA PRO A 374 29.45 58.47 11.03
C PRO A 374 30.72 57.57 10.82
N LEU A 375 31.00 57.26 9.55
CA LEU A 375 32.32 57.12 8.87
C LEU A 375 33.02 55.73 8.72
N ALA A 376 33.37 55.51 7.44
CA ALA A 376 34.64 55.04 6.88
C ALA A 376 34.96 53.53 6.79
N SER A 377 34.85 53.05 5.54
CA SER A 377 35.85 52.29 4.76
C SER A 377 36.83 51.33 5.47
N SER A 378 36.76 50.05 5.10
CA SER A 378 37.85 49.25 4.52
C SER A 378 37.25 48.05 3.78
#